data_AF-A0A3C0ZAJ6-F1
#
_entry.id   AF-A0A3C0ZAJ6-F1
#
_cell.length_a   1.000
_cell.length_b   1.000
_cell.length_c   1.000
_cell.angle_alpha   90.00
_cell.angle_beta   90.00
_cell.angle_gamma   90.00
#
_symmetry.space_group_name_H-M   'P 1'
#
loop_
_entity.id
_entity.type
_entity.pdbx_description
1 polymer ?
#
loop_
_entity_poly.entity_id
_entity_poly.type
_entity_poly.pdbx_seq_one_letter_code
_entity_poly.pdbx_strand_id
1 'polypeptide(L)'
;MKRIFRLVVAGGILLSASCNNYYDIEKDPITYGQTYFKPVINTDKAVYKPGEKITFTAAISDNNLSVAYTYLGELIKEEPLSQLSWTWTPPTTDFRGYMVYLFKTDDTTKKPLYSIAVDVSSDWRKFPRYGFVSNYDRLDQQVIQRNVETLNRFHINGIQFYDWQMDQHKPLAGSVSNPADSWLDLIGRTNYKSTVDGYIQAAHDKGMKAMFYNLLYGALSNAASDGVSEQWYLFKDNQHQEKDRHSLNAPFRSNIYLVDPGNSDWQTYINKRHQDVFAVYNFDGYHIDQLGDRGKLYDYTGKEVKLEQRYAPFIAASKKAFPGKYHVMNAVNQYGQESGIAPSAVDFLYTEVWDPNKSYDELVKIIQDNDRFSNYNKNTVLAAYMNYAKSNQAGFVNEPGVLLTNAVIFANGGAHLEMGEHYLTNEYFANNNLQLKGTTKEKLIQYYDFMVAYQNVLRDGGTAAVFSVTGTNALTISNGKARSGSITSYGRYFSNRDVIHLINFKDANTMEWRDTNGTQQEPSSIDGLQIKLDVTRTVKRVWLASPDMQGGVAIPLTKAQTGNKLTIDLPGLKYWDMVVIEY
;
A
#
# COMPACT_ATOMS: atom_id res chain seq x y z
N MET A 1 48.53 -60.76 -14.98
CA MET A 1 47.51 -59.85 -14.42
C MET A 1 48.16 -59.00 -13.34
N LYS A 2 48.44 -57.72 -13.63
CA LYS A 2 49.09 -56.79 -12.70
C LYS A 2 48.06 -56.26 -11.71
N ARG A 3 48.28 -56.43 -10.40
CA ARG A 3 47.71 -55.56 -9.37
C ARG A 3 48.85 -55.09 -8.47
N ILE A 4 49.17 -53.82 -8.63
CA ILE A 4 50.17 -53.06 -7.88
C ILE A 4 49.45 -52.35 -6.73
N PHE A 5 50.11 -52.40 -5.58
CA PHE A 5 49.95 -51.62 -4.36
C PHE A 5 49.40 -50.20 -4.55
N ARG A 6 48.50 -49.76 -3.66
CA ARG A 6 48.39 -48.35 -3.32
C ARG A 6 48.43 -48.14 -1.81
N LEU A 7 49.47 -47.38 -1.44
CA LEU A 7 49.82 -46.84 -0.15
C LEU A 7 48.73 -45.88 0.35
N VAL A 8 48.52 -45.90 1.66
CA VAL A 8 47.75 -44.92 2.42
C VAL A 8 48.49 -43.59 2.43
N VAL A 9 47.82 -42.51 2.03
CA VAL A 9 48.21 -41.13 2.35
C VAL A 9 47.00 -40.47 3.01
N ALA A 10 47.13 -40.21 4.30
CA ALA A 10 46.21 -39.37 5.06
C ALA A 10 46.45 -37.91 4.68
N GLY A 11 45.47 -37.29 4.03
CA GLY A 11 45.41 -35.85 3.77
C GLY A 11 44.19 -35.27 4.45
N GLY A 12 44.40 -34.42 5.46
CA GLY A 12 43.34 -33.69 6.14
C GLY A 12 42.61 -32.77 5.17
N ILE A 13 41.30 -32.99 5.02
CA ILE A 13 40.41 -32.08 4.32
C ILE A 13 39.96 -31.04 5.35
N LEU A 14 40.55 -29.85 5.24
CA LEU A 14 40.02 -28.62 5.81
C LEU A 14 38.58 -28.45 5.34
N LEU A 15 37.65 -28.41 6.29
CA LEU A 15 36.30 -27.93 6.11
C LEU A 15 36.39 -26.44 5.75
N SER A 16 36.52 -26.12 4.46
CA SER A 16 36.15 -24.80 3.96
C SER A 16 34.64 -24.71 4.05
N ALA A 17 34.16 -24.10 5.12
CA ALA A 17 32.82 -23.50 5.15
C ALA A 17 32.71 -22.60 3.92
N SER A 18 32.02 -23.08 2.87
CA SER A 18 31.59 -22.20 1.81
C SER A 18 30.61 -21.22 2.45
N CYS A 19 31.02 -19.96 2.58
CA CYS A 19 30.07 -18.86 2.62
C CYS A 19 29.19 -19.02 1.38
N ASN A 20 28.00 -19.62 1.55
CA ASN A 20 26.99 -19.61 0.50
C ASN A 20 26.66 -18.15 0.26
N ASN A 21 27.03 -17.66 -0.92
CA ASN A 21 26.73 -16.32 -1.37
C ASN A 21 25.21 -16.24 -1.57
N TYR A 22 24.58 -15.46 -0.69
CA TYR A 22 23.19 -15.55 -0.24
C TYR A 22 22.18 -14.82 -1.15
N TYR A 23 22.50 -14.68 -2.44
CA TYR A 23 21.63 -14.02 -3.41
C TYR A 23 21.32 -15.01 -4.54
N ASP A 24 20.05 -15.29 -4.75
CA ASP A 24 19.59 -15.69 -6.08
C ASP A 24 19.63 -14.43 -6.97
N ILE A 25 20.84 -14.13 -7.46
CA ILE A 25 21.19 -12.95 -8.28
C ILE A 25 20.52 -13.00 -9.66
N GLU A 26 19.82 -14.07 -10.03
CA GLU A 26 19.10 -14.14 -11.31
C GLU A 26 17.72 -13.46 -11.26
N LYS A 27 17.08 -13.38 -10.09
CA LYS A 27 15.69 -12.88 -9.97
C LYS A 27 15.54 -11.59 -9.18
N ASP A 28 16.41 -11.29 -8.22
CA ASP A 28 16.41 -10.02 -7.48
C ASP A 28 17.84 -9.62 -7.04
N PRO A 29 18.69 -9.19 -7.98
CA PRO A 29 20.07 -8.86 -7.68
C PRO A 29 20.16 -7.61 -6.79
N ILE A 30 20.68 -7.77 -5.56
CA ILE A 30 21.23 -6.65 -4.82
C ILE A 30 22.55 -6.22 -5.48
N THR A 31 22.45 -5.23 -6.36
CA THR A 31 23.61 -4.60 -6.99
C THR A 31 23.94 -3.36 -6.18
N TYR A 32 25.08 -3.38 -5.47
CA TYR A 32 25.60 -2.20 -4.78
C TYR A 32 25.74 -1.03 -5.77
N GLY A 33 25.16 0.12 -5.42
CA GLY A 33 25.09 1.29 -6.31
C GLY A 33 23.91 1.31 -7.28
N GLN A 34 23.07 0.26 -7.34
CA GLN A 34 21.82 0.27 -8.12
C GLN A 34 20.58 -0.02 -7.27
N THR A 35 20.50 -1.17 -6.59
CA THR A 35 19.33 -1.59 -5.80
C THR A 35 19.58 -1.58 -4.28
N TYR A 36 20.85 -1.63 -3.85
CA TYR A 36 21.18 -1.57 -2.42
C TYR A 36 20.72 -0.23 -1.80
N PHE A 37 19.98 -0.35 -0.71
CA PHE A 37 19.58 0.78 0.12
C PHE A 37 19.44 0.32 1.57
N LYS A 38 19.94 1.12 2.51
CA LYS A 38 19.78 0.90 3.95
C LYS A 38 19.17 2.15 4.57
N PRO A 39 17.96 2.09 5.14
CA PRO A 39 17.34 3.24 5.76
C PRO A 39 18.18 3.73 6.94
N VAL A 40 18.31 5.04 7.05
CA VAL A 40 19.12 5.68 8.08
C VAL A 40 18.44 5.59 9.44
N ILE A 41 17.16 5.94 9.53
CA ILE A 41 16.35 5.87 10.76
C ILE A 41 15.28 4.80 10.59
N ASN A 42 15.04 4.04 11.66
CA ASN A 42 13.97 3.05 11.76
C ASN A 42 13.24 3.17 13.11
N THR A 43 11.98 2.75 13.11
CA THR A 43 11.15 2.52 14.29
C THR A 43 10.93 1.02 14.51
N ASP A 44 10.62 0.59 15.74
CA ASP A 44 10.42 -0.82 16.05
C ASP A 44 9.11 -1.41 15.50
N LYS A 45 8.09 -0.58 15.29
CA LYS A 45 6.77 -0.90 14.72
C LYS A 45 6.30 0.13 13.69
N ALA A 46 5.30 -0.27 12.90
CA ALA A 46 4.69 0.53 11.84
C ALA A 46 3.49 1.37 12.31
N VAL A 47 2.90 1.01 13.46
CA VAL A 47 1.78 1.71 14.11
C VAL A 47 1.80 1.43 15.62
N TYR A 48 1.43 2.44 16.41
CA TYR A 48 1.47 2.41 17.86
C TYR A 48 0.11 2.75 18.46
N LYS A 49 -0.21 2.17 19.62
CA LYS A 49 -1.36 2.61 20.42
C LYS A 49 -1.06 3.95 21.10
N PRO A 50 -2.09 4.72 21.48
CA PRO A 50 -1.89 5.95 22.23
C PRO A 50 -1.07 5.73 23.53
N GLY A 51 -0.02 6.54 23.70
CA GLY A 51 0.90 6.44 24.84
C GLY A 51 1.86 5.24 24.82
N GLU A 52 1.87 4.44 23.77
CA GLU A 52 2.84 3.36 23.61
C GLU A 52 4.24 3.92 23.34
N LYS A 53 5.25 3.40 24.05
CA LYS A 53 6.64 3.81 23.88
C LYS A 53 7.18 3.32 22.54
N ILE A 54 7.78 4.23 21.79
CA ILE A 54 8.42 4.00 20.49
C ILE A 54 9.92 3.88 20.69
N THR A 55 10.55 2.93 20.00
CA THR A 55 12.01 2.78 19.95
C THR A 55 12.51 3.14 18.57
N PHE A 56 13.46 4.07 18.52
CA PHE A 56 14.14 4.49 17.30
C PHE A 56 15.55 3.92 17.26
N THR A 57 16.04 3.67 16.05
CA THR A 57 17.44 3.36 15.78
C THR A 57 17.92 4.15 14.57
N ALA A 58 19.13 4.69 14.65
CA ALA A 58 19.77 5.40 13.56
C ALA A 58 21.12 4.77 13.21
N ALA A 59 21.33 4.47 11.92
CA ALA A 59 22.58 3.94 11.39
C ALA A 59 23.45 5.08 10.83
N ILE A 60 23.94 5.94 11.73
CA ILE A 60 24.77 7.12 11.41
C ILE A 60 26.07 7.10 12.21
N SER A 61 27.09 7.83 11.75
CA SER A 61 28.40 7.93 12.43
C SER A 61 28.54 9.21 13.27
N ASP A 62 27.56 10.11 13.18
CA ASP A 62 27.58 11.41 13.82
C ASP A 62 26.96 11.36 15.23
N ASN A 63 27.68 11.90 16.20
CA ASN A 63 27.29 11.90 17.61
C ASN A 63 26.85 13.28 18.11
N ASN A 64 26.85 14.31 17.25
CA ASN A 64 26.40 15.67 17.61
C ASN A 64 25.03 15.97 17.01
N LEU A 65 24.02 15.25 17.46
CA LEU A 65 22.66 15.34 16.94
C LEU A 65 21.65 15.61 18.03
N SER A 66 20.59 16.33 17.66
CA SER A 66 19.37 16.48 18.42
C SER A 66 18.19 15.94 17.62
N VAL A 67 17.16 15.49 18.32
CA VAL A 67 15.91 15.00 17.74
C VAL A 67 14.78 15.96 18.07
N ALA A 68 13.94 16.26 17.08
CA ALA A 68 12.69 17.00 17.24
C ALA A 68 11.50 16.14 16.84
N TYR A 69 10.43 16.22 17.63
CA TYR A 69 9.16 15.56 17.39
C TYR A 69 8.11 16.63 17.13
N THR A 70 7.38 16.54 16.01
CA THR A 70 6.43 17.58 15.60
C THR A 70 5.09 17.01 15.19
N TYR A 71 4.04 17.80 15.39
CA TYR A 71 2.69 17.53 14.90
C TYR A 71 2.26 18.69 14.00
N LEU A 72 2.06 18.43 12.70
CA LEU A 72 1.68 19.47 11.71
C LEU A 72 2.59 20.71 11.76
N GLY A 73 3.90 20.47 11.94
CA GLY A 73 4.94 21.49 12.04
C GLY A 73 5.08 22.17 13.41
N GLU A 74 4.20 21.88 14.37
CA GLU A 74 4.33 22.38 15.74
C GLU A 74 5.27 21.47 16.54
N LEU A 75 6.25 22.07 17.23
CA LEU A 75 7.21 21.34 18.05
C LEU A 75 6.54 20.80 19.31
N ILE A 76 6.61 19.48 19.51
CA ILE A 76 6.11 18.80 20.69
C ILE A 76 7.21 18.63 21.72
N LYS A 77 8.38 18.15 21.27
CA LYS A 77 9.55 17.90 22.12
C LYS A 77 10.81 18.01 21.28
N GLU A 78 11.89 18.42 21.94
CA GLU A 78 13.25 18.43 21.41
C GLU A 78 14.21 17.93 22.49
N GLU A 79 15.20 17.14 22.11
CA GLU A 79 16.27 16.71 23.02
C GLU A 79 17.56 16.34 22.28
N PRO A 80 18.74 16.56 22.89
CA PRO A 80 19.99 16.06 22.35
C PRO A 80 20.04 14.53 22.41
N LEU A 81 20.60 13.91 21.38
CA LEU A 81 20.84 12.47 21.34
C LEU A 81 22.23 12.14 21.89
N SER A 82 22.26 11.40 23.00
CA SER A 82 23.51 10.83 23.53
C SER A 82 23.87 9.49 22.90
N GLN A 83 22.92 8.86 22.21
CA GLN A 83 23.06 7.55 21.57
C GLN A 83 22.11 7.45 20.37
N LEU A 84 22.45 6.57 19.44
CA LEU A 84 21.71 6.36 18.19
C LEU A 84 20.55 5.36 18.31
N SER A 85 20.29 4.87 19.52
CA SER A 85 19.03 4.22 19.85
C SER A 85 18.39 4.97 21.01
N TRP A 86 17.17 5.45 20.83
CA TRP A 86 16.46 6.24 21.82
C TRP A 86 14.98 5.91 21.80
N THR A 87 14.25 6.42 22.80
CA THR A 87 12.82 6.17 22.91
C THR A 87 12.04 7.46 23.09
N TRP A 88 10.81 7.47 22.59
CA TRP A 88 9.85 8.54 22.82
C TRP A 88 8.50 7.95 23.20
N THR A 89 7.80 8.62 24.11
CA THR A 89 6.39 8.31 24.40
C THR A 89 5.55 9.44 23.80
N PRO A 90 4.75 9.17 22.76
CA PRO A 90 3.94 10.18 22.12
C PRO A 90 2.76 10.59 23.02
N PRO A 91 2.12 11.74 22.76
CA PRO A 91 0.87 12.10 23.39
C PRO A 91 -0.20 10.99 23.28
N THR A 92 -1.14 10.96 24.23
CA THR A 92 -2.20 9.94 24.31
C THR A 92 -3.40 10.21 23.39
N THR A 93 -3.33 11.25 22.55
CA THR A 93 -4.37 11.53 21.56
C THR A 93 -4.26 10.51 20.42
N ASP A 94 -5.34 9.77 20.21
CA ASP A 94 -5.43 8.76 19.16
C ASP A 94 -5.51 9.37 17.76
N PHE A 95 -5.20 8.55 16.76
CA PHE A 95 -5.24 8.87 15.32
C PHE A 95 -4.39 10.08 14.95
N ARG A 96 -3.09 10.05 15.29
CA ARG A 96 -2.15 11.15 15.05
C ARG A 96 -0.91 10.67 14.32
N GLY A 97 -0.58 11.39 13.25
CA GLY A 97 0.71 11.30 12.56
C GLY A 97 1.69 12.33 13.11
N TYR A 98 2.93 11.93 13.35
CA TYR A 98 4.00 12.82 13.79
C TYR A 98 5.19 12.75 12.85
N MET A 99 5.87 13.87 12.66
CA MET A 99 7.18 13.92 12.00
C MET A 99 8.27 13.96 13.06
N VAL A 100 9.27 13.10 12.92
CA VAL A 100 10.47 13.05 13.76
C VAL A 100 11.67 13.32 12.88
N TYR A 101 12.53 14.28 13.24
CA TYR A 101 13.72 14.58 12.46
C TYR A 101 14.94 14.85 13.33
N LEU A 102 16.10 14.51 12.77
CA LEU A 102 17.40 14.74 13.37
C LEU A 102 18.05 15.97 12.72
N PHE A 103 18.71 16.77 13.54
CA PHE A 103 19.46 17.95 13.13
C PHE A 103 20.73 18.08 13.98
N LYS A 104 21.68 18.92 13.56
CA LYS A 104 22.90 19.19 14.33
C LYS A 104 22.56 19.97 15.60
N THR A 105 23.07 19.55 16.75
CA THR A 105 22.78 20.19 18.05
C THR A 105 23.14 21.69 18.09
N ASP A 106 24.18 22.08 17.35
CA ASP A 106 24.67 23.46 17.24
C ASP A 106 23.98 24.27 16.13
N ASP A 107 23.11 23.66 15.33
CA ASP A 107 22.37 24.34 14.28
C ASP A 107 21.11 25.03 14.82
N THR A 108 21.22 26.35 15.02
CA THR A 108 20.10 27.21 15.44
C THR A 108 18.94 27.24 14.44
N THR A 109 19.16 26.91 13.17
CA THR A 109 18.11 26.82 12.14
C THR A 109 17.40 25.47 12.13
N LYS A 110 17.94 24.49 12.87
CA LYS A 110 17.41 23.12 13.00
C LYS A 110 17.15 22.45 11.67
N LYS A 111 18.08 22.62 10.71
CA LYS A 111 17.92 22.07 9.37
C LYS A 111 17.85 20.53 9.45
N PRO A 112 16.79 19.90 8.92
CA PRO A 112 16.66 18.45 8.95
C PRO A 112 17.78 17.77 8.16
N LEU A 113 18.43 16.79 8.79
CA LEU A 113 19.38 15.87 8.15
C LEU A 113 18.72 14.57 7.73
N TYR A 114 17.87 14.05 8.61
CA TYR A 114 17.16 12.79 8.44
C TYR A 114 15.79 12.92 9.10
N SER A 115 14.80 12.23 8.55
CA SER A 115 13.45 12.19 9.09
C SER A 115 12.86 10.80 9.05
N ILE A 116 11.84 10.60 9.88
CA ILE A 116 10.94 9.45 9.88
C ILE A 116 9.60 9.89 10.46
N ALA A 117 8.53 9.22 10.07
CA ALA A 117 7.21 9.45 10.66
C ALA A 117 6.82 8.42 11.71
N VAL A 118 5.81 8.76 12.51
CA VAL A 118 5.21 7.89 13.51
C VAL A 118 3.68 7.96 13.38
N ASP A 119 3.04 6.79 13.30
CA ASP A 119 1.59 6.66 13.39
C ASP A 119 1.15 6.19 14.78
N VAL A 120 0.41 7.04 15.49
CA VAL A 120 -0.27 6.68 16.74
C VAL A 120 -1.74 6.50 16.43
N SER A 121 -2.14 5.26 16.17
CA SER A 121 -3.52 4.88 15.83
C SER A 121 -3.87 3.56 16.49
N SER A 122 -4.91 3.56 17.32
CA SER A 122 -5.43 2.34 17.95
C SER A 122 -6.06 1.36 16.95
N ASP A 123 -6.44 1.86 15.77
CA ASP A 123 -7.13 1.11 14.73
C ASP A 123 -6.62 1.49 13.33
N TRP A 124 -6.02 0.52 12.64
CA TRP A 124 -5.45 0.69 11.31
C TRP A 124 -6.46 1.10 10.24
N ARG A 125 -7.75 0.81 10.45
CA ARG A 125 -8.84 1.15 9.51
C ARG A 125 -8.97 2.64 9.27
N LYS A 126 -8.57 3.45 10.25
CA LYS A 126 -8.58 4.90 10.12
C LYS A 126 -7.56 5.37 9.10
N PHE A 127 -6.37 4.77 9.03
CA PHE A 127 -5.30 5.19 8.12
C PHE A 127 -4.64 3.97 7.46
N PRO A 128 -5.33 3.21 6.61
CA PRO A 128 -4.78 2.01 6.02
C PRO A 128 -3.57 2.34 5.15
N ARG A 129 -2.51 1.54 5.30
CA ARG A 129 -1.29 1.52 4.49
C ARG A 129 -1.01 0.06 4.22
N TYR A 130 -1.56 -0.41 3.11
CA TYR A 130 -1.68 -1.83 2.79
C TYR A 130 -0.51 -2.25 1.92
N GLY A 131 0.22 -3.28 2.32
CA GLY A 131 1.25 -3.94 1.52
C GLY A 131 0.87 -5.39 1.22
N PHE A 132 1.82 -6.17 0.73
CA PHE A 132 1.57 -7.57 0.39
C PHE A 132 2.75 -8.50 0.67
N VAL A 133 2.43 -9.80 0.74
CA VAL A 133 3.38 -10.91 0.56
C VAL A 133 2.81 -11.90 -0.44
N SER A 134 3.67 -12.53 -1.25
CA SER A 134 3.28 -13.38 -2.37
C SER A 134 4.15 -14.63 -2.55
N ASN A 135 5.36 -14.67 -1.97
CA ASN A 135 6.25 -15.84 -2.00
C ASN A 135 6.25 -16.60 -0.66
N TYR A 136 5.86 -17.88 -0.71
CA TYR A 136 5.84 -18.79 0.44
C TYR A 136 6.67 -20.06 0.23
N ASP A 137 7.72 -19.99 -0.58
CA ASP A 137 8.77 -21.00 -0.61
C ASP A 137 9.32 -21.27 0.81
N ARG A 138 10.20 -22.25 0.96
CA ARG A 138 10.85 -22.53 2.24
C ARG A 138 11.89 -21.45 2.57
N LEU A 139 11.41 -20.35 3.15
CA LEU A 139 12.24 -19.19 3.50
C LEU A 139 12.86 -19.34 4.88
N ASP A 140 14.11 -18.87 5.01
CA ASP A 140 14.74 -18.67 6.31
C ASP A 140 14.05 -17.54 7.06
N GLN A 141 14.02 -17.64 8.41
CA GLN A 141 13.46 -16.59 9.27
C GLN A 141 14.11 -15.22 9.04
N GLN A 142 15.39 -15.16 8.70
CA GLN A 142 16.08 -13.90 8.41
C GLN A 142 15.56 -13.20 7.15
N VAL A 143 15.10 -13.95 6.15
CA VAL A 143 14.50 -13.39 4.92
C VAL A 143 13.13 -12.82 5.25
N ILE A 144 12.31 -13.58 5.98
CA ILE A 144 10.99 -13.14 6.45
C ILE A 144 11.10 -11.83 7.24
N GLN A 145 12.01 -11.79 8.23
CA GLN A 145 12.21 -10.60 9.05
C GLN A 145 12.67 -9.40 8.22
N ARG A 146 13.59 -9.57 7.26
CA ARG A 146 14.05 -8.50 6.38
C ARG A 146 12.94 -7.93 5.49
N ASN A 147 12.08 -8.80 4.97
CA ASN A 147 10.94 -8.40 4.14
C ASN A 147 9.95 -7.57 4.98
N VAL A 148 9.64 -8.03 6.19
CA VAL A 148 8.75 -7.29 7.10
C VAL A 148 9.41 -6.01 7.64
N GLU A 149 10.73 -5.97 7.84
CA GLU A 149 11.47 -4.75 8.18
C GLU A 149 11.39 -3.71 7.05
N THR A 150 11.43 -4.16 5.78
CA THR A 150 11.21 -3.28 4.63
C THR A 150 9.81 -2.67 4.69
N LEU A 151 8.78 -3.50 4.86
CA LEU A 151 7.39 -3.04 5.01
C LEU A 151 7.21 -2.09 6.19
N ASN A 152 7.87 -2.37 7.32
CA ASN A 152 7.87 -1.52 8.51
C ASN A 152 8.48 -0.15 8.22
N ARG A 153 9.54 -0.07 7.41
CA ARG A 153 10.13 1.21 7.03
C ARG A 153 9.20 2.05 6.16
N PHE A 154 8.32 1.43 5.38
CA PHE A 154 7.23 2.11 4.66
C PHE A 154 5.99 2.32 5.53
N HIS A 155 6.04 2.05 6.84
CA HIS A 155 4.92 2.15 7.77
C HIS A 155 3.70 1.32 7.37
N ILE A 156 3.89 0.26 6.58
CA ILE A 156 2.80 -0.64 6.19
C ILE A 156 2.18 -1.21 7.47
N ASN A 157 0.88 -1.00 7.65
CA ASN A 157 0.15 -1.40 8.86
C ASN A 157 -0.83 -2.56 8.62
N GLY A 158 -0.91 -3.06 7.39
CA GLY A 158 -1.44 -4.39 7.10
C GLY A 158 -0.88 -4.97 5.81
N ILE A 159 -0.96 -6.29 5.68
CA ILE A 159 -0.33 -7.08 4.63
C ILE A 159 -1.36 -8.05 4.05
N GLN A 160 -1.56 -7.99 2.74
CA GLN A 160 -2.31 -8.98 1.98
C GLN A 160 -1.43 -10.19 1.69
N PHE A 161 -1.86 -11.37 2.12
CA PHE A 161 -1.21 -12.63 1.80
C PHE A 161 -1.83 -13.14 0.51
N TYR A 162 -1.20 -12.82 -0.63
CA TYR A 162 -1.69 -13.17 -1.97
C TYR A 162 -1.30 -14.60 -2.36
N ASP A 163 -2.23 -15.39 -2.91
CA ASP A 163 -2.00 -16.78 -3.37
C ASP A 163 -1.28 -17.72 -2.36
N TRP A 164 -1.50 -17.51 -1.07
CA TRP A 164 -0.98 -18.38 -0.01
C TRP A 164 -1.67 -19.74 0.04
N GLN A 165 -2.96 -19.79 -0.30
CA GLN A 165 -3.88 -20.90 -0.08
C GLN A 165 -3.71 -22.13 -1.01
N MET A 166 -4.32 -23.27 -0.65
CA MET A 166 -4.36 -24.47 -1.49
C MET A 166 -5.39 -24.35 -2.62
N ASP A 167 -6.68 -24.27 -2.27
CA ASP A 167 -7.80 -24.14 -3.21
C ASP A 167 -8.68 -22.95 -2.80
N GLN A 168 -9.33 -22.30 -3.78
CA GLN A 168 -10.27 -21.20 -3.51
C GLN A 168 -11.49 -21.66 -2.64
N HIS A 169 -12.00 -22.87 -2.91
CA HIS A 169 -13.13 -23.48 -2.19
C HIS A 169 -12.71 -24.30 -0.96
N LYS A 170 -11.41 -24.45 -0.71
CA LYS A 170 -10.83 -25.15 0.44
C LYS A 170 -9.43 -24.60 0.74
N PRO A 171 -9.33 -23.41 1.36
CA PRO A 171 -8.05 -22.70 1.42
C PRO A 171 -7.00 -23.39 2.31
N LEU A 172 -7.43 -24.04 3.40
CA LEU A 172 -6.54 -24.78 4.29
C LEU A 172 -6.07 -26.10 3.64
N ALA A 173 -4.75 -26.25 3.50
CA ALA A 173 -4.12 -27.52 3.19
C ALA A 173 -4.10 -28.46 4.40
N GLY A 174 -4.56 -29.70 4.23
CA GLY A 174 -4.70 -30.67 5.32
C GLY A 174 -6.00 -30.47 6.11
N SER A 175 -5.90 -30.49 7.44
CA SER A 175 -7.04 -30.34 8.37
C SER A 175 -6.64 -29.50 9.59
N VAL A 176 -7.59 -29.01 10.37
CA VAL A 176 -7.28 -28.24 11.59
C VAL A 176 -6.40 -29.03 12.57
N SER A 177 -6.68 -30.32 12.77
CA SER A 177 -5.90 -31.19 13.67
C SER A 177 -4.57 -31.65 13.11
N ASN A 178 -4.41 -31.60 11.79
CA ASN A 178 -3.20 -32.02 11.08
C ASN A 178 -3.04 -31.16 9.81
N PRO A 179 -2.64 -29.88 9.97
CA PRO A 179 -2.43 -29.00 8.83
C PRO A 179 -1.22 -29.49 8.04
N ALA A 180 -1.26 -29.36 6.71
CA ALA A 180 -0.14 -29.78 5.88
C ALA A 180 1.07 -28.85 6.07
N ASP A 181 2.28 -29.41 6.11
CA ASP A 181 3.51 -28.62 6.20
C ASP A 181 3.81 -27.85 4.91
N SER A 182 3.37 -28.38 3.77
CA SER A 182 3.46 -27.74 2.46
C SER A 182 2.34 -28.17 1.51
N TRP A 183 2.08 -27.36 0.49
CA TRP A 183 1.09 -27.62 -0.55
C TRP A 183 1.46 -26.92 -1.85
N LEU A 184 0.83 -27.33 -2.95
CA LEU A 184 0.89 -26.61 -4.21
C LEU A 184 -0.29 -25.64 -4.31
N ASP A 185 -0.04 -24.41 -4.74
CA ASP A 185 -1.09 -23.45 -5.07
C ASP A 185 -1.75 -23.77 -6.44
N LEU A 186 -2.53 -22.83 -6.96
CA LEU A 186 -3.25 -23.01 -8.23
C LEU A 186 -2.33 -23.07 -9.45
N ILE A 187 -1.21 -22.34 -9.43
CA ILE A 187 -0.22 -22.28 -10.54
C ILE A 187 0.92 -23.29 -10.36
N GLY A 188 0.97 -23.98 -9.22
CA GLY A 188 1.92 -25.06 -8.92
C GLY A 188 3.16 -24.61 -8.15
N ARG A 189 3.16 -23.42 -7.54
CA ARG A 189 4.22 -23.02 -6.60
C ARG A 189 4.05 -23.79 -5.30
N THR A 190 5.18 -24.11 -4.66
CA THR A 190 5.15 -24.80 -3.37
C THR A 190 5.10 -23.79 -2.24
N ASN A 191 4.02 -23.82 -1.48
CA ASN A 191 3.85 -22.99 -0.29
C ASN A 191 4.16 -23.81 0.96
N TYR A 192 4.79 -23.18 1.96
CA TYR A 192 5.15 -23.80 3.23
C TYR A 192 4.41 -23.13 4.39
N LYS A 193 3.81 -23.96 5.27
CA LYS A 193 3.14 -23.50 6.49
C LYS A 193 4.06 -22.63 7.35
N SER A 194 5.32 -23.06 7.51
CA SER A 194 6.33 -22.35 8.30
C SER A 194 6.59 -20.93 7.82
N THR A 195 6.50 -20.70 6.50
CA THR A 195 6.72 -19.38 5.90
C THR A 195 5.50 -18.49 6.09
N VAL A 196 4.29 -19.04 5.90
CA VAL A 196 3.03 -18.32 6.19
C VAL A 196 2.98 -17.90 7.67
N ASP A 197 3.20 -18.83 8.60
CA ASP A 197 3.23 -18.53 10.04
C ASP A 197 4.34 -17.52 10.39
N GLY A 198 5.52 -17.67 9.78
CA GLY A 198 6.64 -16.76 10.01
C GLY A 198 6.32 -15.32 9.60
N TYR A 199 5.69 -15.12 8.44
CA TYR A 199 5.24 -13.79 8.03
C TYR A 199 4.15 -13.22 8.93
N ILE A 200 3.17 -14.04 9.34
CA ILE A 200 2.11 -13.59 10.26
C ILE A 200 2.73 -13.10 11.58
N GLN A 201 3.63 -13.89 12.17
CA GLN A 201 4.30 -13.53 13.42
C GLN A 201 5.13 -12.26 13.27
N ALA A 202 5.98 -12.19 12.23
CA ALA A 202 6.81 -11.01 12.00
C ALA A 202 5.97 -9.74 11.77
N ALA A 203 4.85 -9.85 11.04
CA ALA A 203 3.91 -8.74 10.87
C ALA A 203 3.32 -8.27 12.20
N HIS A 204 2.88 -9.21 13.05
CA HIS A 204 2.32 -8.91 14.38
C HIS A 204 3.34 -8.27 15.31
N ASP A 205 4.60 -8.71 15.28
CA ASP A 205 5.69 -8.12 16.07
C ASP A 205 5.90 -6.63 15.74
N LYS A 206 5.57 -6.23 14.50
CA LYS A 206 5.62 -4.83 14.00
C LYS A 206 4.28 -4.09 14.12
N GLY A 207 3.28 -4.67 14.76
CA GLY A 207 1.94 -4.07 14.94
C GLY A 207 1.06 -4.11 13.69
N MET A 208 1.46 -4.83 12.64
CA MET A 208 0.73 -4.91 11.38
C MET A 208 -0.43 -5.92 11.44
N LYS A 209 -1.39 -5.80 10.52
CA LYS A 209 -2.47 -6.77 10.31
C LYS A 209 -2.16 -7.76 9.18
N ALA A 210 -2.38 -9.04 9.41
CA ALA A 210 -2.22 -10.08 8.40
C ALA A 210 -3.58 -10.47 7.81
N MET A 211 -3.77 -10.25 6.51
CA MET A 211 -5.04 -10.42 5.82
C MET A 211 -4.90 -11.48 4.74
N PHE A 212 -5.62 -12.59 4.86
CA PHE A 212 -5.54 -13.63 3.85
C PHE A 212 -6.36 -13.26 2.61
N TYR A 213 -5.82 -13.47 1.41
CA TYR A 213 -6.55 -13.36 0.15
C TYR A 213 -7.41 -14.60 -0.09
N ASN A 214 -8.63 -14.43 -0.62
CA ASN A 214 -9.41 -15.48 -1.29
C ASN A 214 -10.56 -14.86 -2.13
N LEU A 215 -10.94 -15.49 -3.24
CA LEU A 215 -12.14 -15.08 -3.98
C LEU A 215 -13.41 -15.38 -3.18
N LEU A 216 -14.43 -14.50 -3.25
CA LEU A 216 -15.73 -14.74 -2.60
C LEU A 216 -16.55 -15.90 -3.19
N TYR A 217 -16.13 -16.39 -4.35
CA TYR A 217 -16.92 -17.24 -5.26
C TYR A 217 -16.06 -18.20 -6.11
N GLY A 218 -14.79 -18.41 -5.74
CA GLY A 218 -13.91 -19.30 -6.51
C GLY A 218 -14.09 -20.77 -6.15
N ALA A 219 -14.27 -21.62 -7.16
CA ALA A 219 -14.25 -23.07 -7.04
C ALA A 219 -13.42 -23.71 -8.17
N LEU A 220 -12.53 -24.63 -7.82
CA LEU A 220 -11.69 -25.32 -8.81
C LEU A 220 -12.39 -26.56 -9.38
N SER A 221 -11.78 -27.20 -10.38
CA SER A 221 -12.32 -28.40 -11.05
C SER A 221 -12.55 -29.58 -10.10
N ASN A 222 -11.80 -29.66 -9.00
CA ASN A 222 -11.97 -30.67 -7.95
C ASN A 222 -13.03 -30.33 -6.89
N ALA A 223 -13.69 -29.17 -6.96
CA ALA A 223 -14.53 -28.67 -5.86
C ALA A 223 -15.70 -29.59 -5.48
N ALA A 224 -16.23 -30.35 -6.43
CA ALA A 224 -17.32 -31.29 -6.17
C ALA A 224 -16.94 -32.38 -5.15
N SER A 225 -15.70 -32.88 -5.18
CA SER A 225 -15.24 -33.88 -4.20
C SER A 225 -15.04 -33.30 -2.80
N ASP A 226 -14.90 -31.97 -2.70
CA ASP A 226 -14.83 -31.24 -1.44
C ASP A 226 -16.20 -30.75 -0.93
N GLY A 227 -17.28 -31.09 -1.64
CA GLY A 227 -18.67 -30.83 -1.24
C GLY A 227 -19.29 -29.56 -1.82
N VAL A 228 -18.66 -28.94 -2.82
CA VAL A 228 -19.29 -27.82 -3.56
C VAL A 228 -20.40 -28.36 -4.46
N SER A 229 -21.63 -27.90 -4.22
CA SER A 229 -22.81 -28.34 -4.97
C SER A 229 -22.89 -27.69 -6.35
N GLU A 230 -23.35 -28.46 -7.33
CA GLU A 230 -23.66 -27.96 -8.68
C GLU A 230 -24.67 -26.79 -8.65
N GLN A 231 -25.60 -26.83 -7.69
CA GLN A 231 -26.67 -25.83 -7.55
C GLN A 231 -26.17 -24.45 -7.10
N TRP A 232 -24.91 -24.34 -6.68
CA TRP A 232 -24.34 -23.08 -6.21
C TRP A 232 -23.70 -22.29 -7.35
N TYR A 233 -23.43 -22.89 -8.52
CA TYR A 233 -22.72 -22.24 -9.61
C TYR A 233 -23.52 -21.10 -10.27
N LEU A 234 -22.78 -20.13 -10.81
CA LEU A 234 -23.28 -19.13 -11.75
C LEU A 234 -23.08 -19.63 -13.19
N PHE A 235 -24.03 -19.31 -14.05
CA PHE A 235 -24.07 -19.75 -15.44
C PHE A 235 -24.19 -18.58 -16.42
N LYS A 236 -23.69 -18.76 -17.65
CA LYS A 236 -23.81 -17.79 -18.76
C LYS A 236 -25.15 -17.87 -19.48
N ASP A 237 -25.92 -18.92 -19.23
CA ASP A 237 -27.23 -19.18 -19.81
C ASP A 237 -28.24 -19.60 -18.73
N ASN A 238 -29.53 -19.48 -19.05
CA ASN A 238 -30.63 -19.82 -18.14
C ASN A 238 -31.04 -21.31 -18.19
N GLN A 239 -30.33 -22.15 -18.94
CA GLN A 239 -30.48 -23.61 -18.96
C GLN A 239 -29.33 -24.30 -18.24
N HIS A 240 -28.52 -23.56 -17.46
CA HIS A 240 -27.38 -24.05 -16.68
C HIS A 240 -26.43 -24.96 -17.50
N GLN A 241 -26.15 -24.60 -18.76
CA GLN A 241 -25.28 -25.37 -19.67
C GLN A 241 -23.81 -24.96 -19.60
N GLU A 242 -23.54 -23.67 -19.39
CA GLU A 242 -22.19 -23.11 -19.32
C GLU A 242 -21.98 -22.38 -18.00
N LYS A 243 -21.15 -22.94 -17.11
CA LYS A 243 -20.71 -22.27 -15.88
C LYS A 243 -19.87 -21.04 -16.22
N ASP A 244 -20.10 -19.93 -15.54
CA ASP A 244 -19.15 -18.82 -15.59
C ASP A 244 -17.82 -19.23 -14.95
N ARG A 245 -16.72 -18.79 -15.56
CA ARG A 245 -15.36 -19.11 -15.09
C ARG A 245 -14.36 -18.04 -15.45
N HIS A 246 -13.30 -17.96 -14.66
CA HIS A 246 -12.04 -17.36 -15.05
C HIS A 246 -11.16 -18.42 -15.71
N SER A 247 -10.88 -18.23 -17.00
CA SER A 247 -10.10 -19.18 -17.79
C SER A 247 -8.60 -18.98 -17.52
N LEU A 248 -7.92 -20.05 -17.11
CA LEU A 248 -6.49 -20.10 -16.84
C LEU A 248 -5.88 -21.22 -17.69
N ASN A 249 -4.76 -20.91 -18.34
CA ASN A 249 -4.03 -21.88 -19.17
C ASN A 249 -2.97 -22.62 -18.34
N ALA A 250 -2.34 -23.65 -18.88
CA ALA A 250 -1.16 -24.23 -18.24
C ALA A 250 -0.11 -23.13 -17.94
N PRO A 251 0.58 -23.18 -16.79
CA PRO A 251 0.68 -24.30 -15.84
C PRO A 251 -0.42 -24.38 -14.77
N PHE A 252 -1.42 -23.50 -14.78
CA PHE A 252 -2.51 -23.56 -13.81
C PHE A 252 -3.27 -24.90 -13.92
N ARG A 253 -3.49 -25.57 -12.78
CA ARG A 253 -4.13 -26.89 -12.76
C ARG A 253 -5.65 -26.87 -12.96
N SER A 254 -6.25 -25.69 -12.92
CA SER A 254 -7.70 -25.51 -13.07
C SER A 254 -8.03 -24.08 -13.51
N ASN A 255 -9.11 -23.93 -14.27
CA ASN A 255 -9.89 -22.70 -14.30
C ASN A 255 -10.52 -22.43 -12.92
N ILE A 256 -10.91 -21.19 -12.65
CA ILE A 256 -11.71 -20.88 -11.46
C ILE A 256 -13.17 -20.74 -11.90
N TYR A 257 -14.01 -21.70 -11.53
CA TYR A 257 -15.46 -21.66 -11.77
C TYR A 257 -16.13 -20.82 -10.68
N LEU A 258 -17.18 -20.08 -11.05
CA LEU A 258 -17.79 -19.10 -10.15
C LEU A 258 -19.12 -19.58 -9.58
N VAL A 259 -19.31 -19.43 -8.27
CA VAL A 259 -20.56 -19.70 -7.55
C VAL A 259 -21.30 -18.41 -7.20
N ASP A 260 -22.61 -18.47 -6.93
CA ASP A 260 -23.39 -17.28 -6.53
C ASP A 260 -23.01 -16.90 -5.09
N PRO A 261 -22.31 -15.79 -4.85
CA PRO A 261 -21.95 -15.39 -3.48
C PRO A 261 -23.19 -15.00 -2.64
N GLY A 262 -24.37 -14.82 -3.26
CA GLY A 262 -25.65 -14.67 -2.59
C GLY A 262 -26.31 -15.97 -2.15
N ASN A 263 -25.80 -17.14 -2.56
CA ASN A 263 -26.32 -18.44 -2.14
C ASN A 263 -25.95 -18.73 -0.68
N SER A 264 -26.94 -18.96 0.19
CA SER A 264 -26.73 -19.18 1.62
C SER A 264 -25.97 -20.45 1.97
N ASP A 265 -26.10 -21.50 1.16
CA ASP A 265 -25.40 -22.76 1.36
C ASP A 265 -23.93 -22.62 1.01
N TRP A 266 -23.62 -21.90 -0.07
CA TRP A 266 -22.24 -21.49 -0.38
C TRP A 266 -21.65 -20.64 0.75
N GLN A 267 -22.35 -19.59 1.20
CA GLN A 267 -21.89 -18.74 2.30
C GLN A 267 -21.61 -19.57 3.56
N THR A 268 -22.48 -20.53 3.89
CA THR A 268 -22.30 -21.43 5.03
C THR A 268 -21.07 -22.33 4.84
N TYR A 269 -20.93 -22.91 3.65
CA TYR A 269 -19.80 -23.77 3.30
C TYR A 269 -18.47 -23.02 3.37
N ILE A 270 -18.34 -21.88 2.68
CA ILE A 270 -17.07 -21.16 2.60
C ILE A 270 -16.69 -20.54 3.95
N ASN A 271 -17.65 -20.04 4.73
CA ASN A 271 -17.38 -19.59 6.09
C ASN A 271 -16.89 -20.74 6.98
N LYS A 272 -17.40 -21.97 6.82
CA LYS A 272 -16.83 -23.13 7.53
C LYS A 272 -15.37 -23.38 7.12
N ARG A 273 -15.04 -23.26 5.83
CA ARG A 273 -13.65 -23.41 5.35
C ARG A 273 -12.74 -22.28 5.85
N HIS A 274 -13.24 -21.05 5.95
CA HIS A 274 -12.49 -19.94 6.55
C HIS A 274 -12.34 -20.08 8.06
N GLN A 275 -13.30 -20.71 8.75
CA GLN A 275 -13.15 -21.06 10.17
C GLN A 275 -11.97 -22.03 10.37
N ASP A 276 -11.81 -23.01 9.48
CA ASP A 276 -10.64 -23.91 9.50
C ASP A 276 -9.33 -23.13 9.32
N VAL A 277 -9.30 -22.13 8.42
CA VAL A 277 -8.15 -21.23 8.23
C VAL A 277 -7.82 -20.46 9.52
N PHE A 278 -8.81 -19.78 10.11
CA PHE A 278 -8.59 -18.99 11.33
C PHE A 278 -8.25 -19.84 12.56
N ALA A 279 -8.55 -21.14 12.54
CA ALA A 279 -8.15 -22.08 13.59
C ALA A 279 -6.66 -22.48 13.49
N VAL A 280 -6.06 -22.40 12.30
CA VAL A 280 -4.66 -22.81 12.05
C VAL A 280 -3.73 -21.61 11.95
N TYR A 281 -4.16 -20.56 11.24
CA TYR A 281 -3.37 -19.37 10.95
C TYR A 281 -3.93 -18.17 11.70
N ASN A 282 -3.04 -17.43 12.37
CA ASN A 282 -3.44 -16.25 13.14
C ASN A 282 -3.68 -15.01 12.26
N PHE A 283 -4.40 -15.15 11.15
CA PHE A 283 -4.80 -14.02 10.32
C PHE A 283 -5.75 -13.09 11.08
N ASP A 284 -5.59 -11.78 10.91
CA ASP A 284 -6.46 -10.75 11.47
C ASP A 284 -7.75 -10.58 10.66
N GLY A 285 -7.77 -10.99 9.40
CA GLY A 285 -8.93 -10.81 8.54
C GLY A 285 -8.83 -11.42 7.16
N TYR A 286 -9.85 -11.12 6.37
CA TYR A 286 -10.09 -11.64 5.04
C TYR A 286 -10.08 -10.49 4.01
N HIS A 287 -9.17 -10.56 3.05
CA HIS A 287 -9.22 -9.80 1.81
C HIS A 287 -10.08 -10.55 0.80
N ILE A 288 -11.32 -10.10 0.66
CA ILE A 288 -12.35 -10.63 -0.23
C ILE A 288 -12.03 -10.17 -1.66
N ASP A 289 -11.69 -11.10 -2.53
CA ASP A 289 -11.42 -10.80 -3.93
C ASP A 289 -12.63 -11.08 -4.86
N GLN A 290 -12.75 -10.32 -5.94
CA GLN A 290 -13.71 -10.45 -7.04
C GLN A 290 -13.11 -10.03 -8.39
N LEU A 291 -13.72 -10.45 -9.50
CA LEU A 291 -13.17 -10.41 -10.86
C LEU A 291 -13.81 -9.36 -11.79
N GLY A 292 -14.49 -8.37 -11.22
CA GLY A 292 -15.22 -7.31 -11.93
C GLY A 292 -16.55 -7.75 -12.53
N ASP A 293 -17.01 -6.96 -13.49
CA ASP A 293 -18.24 -7.25 -14.24
C ASP A 293 -18.09 -8.55 -15.04
N ARG A 294 -19.07 -9.44 -14.89
CA ARG A 294 -19.13 -10.76 -15.53
C ARG A 294 -20.16 -10.82 -16.66
N GLY A 295 -20.81 -9.70 -16.96
CA GLY A 295 -21.94 -9.62 -17.88
C GLY A 295 -23.17 -10.30 -17.30
N LYS A 296 -24.04 -10.79 -18.19
CA LYS A 296 -25.28 -11.46 -17.79
C LYS A 296 -24.98 -12.83 -17.18
N LEU A 297 -25.53 -13.07 -15.99
CA LEU A 297 -25.37 -14.30 -15.24
C LEU A 297 -26.72 -14.86 -14.81
N TYR A 298 -26.76 -16.17 -14.57
CA TYR A 298 -27.92 -16.88 -14.06
C TYR A 298 -27.52 -17.80 -12.92
N ASP A 299 -28.42 -17.99 -11.95
CA ASP A 299 -28.28 -19.08 -10.98
C ASP A 299 -28.69 -20.42 -11.60
N TYR A 300 -28.51 -21.51 -10.85
CA TYR A 300 -28.86 -22.86 -11.31
C TYR A 300 -30.33 -23.03 -11.76
N THR A 301 -31.25 -22.20 -11.24
CA THR A 301 -32.68 -22.27 -11.62
C THR A 301 -33.00 -21.52 -12.91
N GLY A 302 -32.00 -20.88 -13.53
CA GLY A 302 -32.14 -20.06 -14.72
C GLY A 302 -32.61 -18.63 -14.42
N LYS A 303 -32.60 -18.21 -13.15
CA LYS A 303 -32.95 -16.83 -12.77
C LYS A 303 -31.74 -15.93 -12.91
N GLU A 304 -31.94 -14.76 -13.50
CA GLU A 304 -30.88 -13.77 -13.67
C GLU A 304 -30.31 -13.30 -12.32
N VAL A 305 -28.98 -13.24 -12.25
CA VAL A 305 -28.22 -12.80 -11.09
C VAL A 305 -27.51 -11.49 -11.43
N LYS A 306 -27.80 -10.46 -10.63
CA LYS A 306 -27.03 -9.22 -10.58
C LYS A 306 -25.91 -9.38 -9.56
N LEU A 307 -24.71 -9.67 -10.04
CA LEU A 307 -23.58 -10.06 -9.19
C LEU A 307 -23.25 -9.00 -8.14
N GLU A 308 -23.27 -7.72 -8.50
CA GLU A 308 -22.98 -6.61 -7.59
C GLU A 308 -23.93 -6.54 -6.39
N GLN A 309 -25.18 -7.01 -6.57
CA GLN A 309 -26.18 -7.04 -5.50
C GLN A 309 -25.95 -8.19 -4.50
N ARG A 310 -25.04 -9.11 -4.81
CA ARG A 310 -24.70 -10.27 -3.97
C ARG A 310 -23.56 -9.97 -2.97
N TYR A 311 -22.82 -8.88 -3.19
CA TYR A 311 -21.64 -8.54 -2.38
C TYR A 311 -22.01 -8.16 -0.95
N ALA A 312 -23.01 -7.29 -0.75
CA ALA A 312 -23.45 -6.90 0.59
C ALA A 312 -23.95 -8.10 1.44
N PRO A 313 -24.82 -8.99 0.94
CA PRO A 313 -25.21 -10.20 1.65
C PRO A 313 -24.03 -11.11 2.01
N PHE A 314 -23.08 -11.32 1.09
CA PHE A 314 -21.89 -12.14 1.36
C PHE A 314 -21.04 -11.54 2.49
N ILE A 315 -20.73 -10.24 2.41
CA ILE A 315 -19.96 -9.52 3.43
C ILE A 315 -20.67 -9.59 4.78
N ALA A 316 -21.99 -9.41 4.81
CA ALA A 316 -22.78 -9.50 6.04
C ALA A 316 -22.73 -10.91 6.65
N ALA A 317 -22.82 -11.96 5.83
CA ALA A 317 -22.72 -13.34 6.30
C ALA A 317 -21.32 -13.65 6.86
N SER A 318 -20.27 -13.20 6.18
CA SER A 318 -18.88 -13.40 6.64
C SER A 318 -18.58 -12.62 7.92
N LYS A 319 -18.99 -11.35 8.02
CA LYS A 319 -18.88 -10.56 9.26
C LYS A 319 -19.67 -11.14 10.42
N LYS A 320 -20.83 -11.74 10.16
CA LYS A 320 -21.60 -12.46 11.18
C LYS A 320 -20.86 -13.70 11.69
N ALA A 321 -20.19 -14.44 10.81
CA ALA A 321 -19.37 -15.59 11.19
C ALA A 321 -18.10 -15.17 11.95
N PHE A 322 -17.52 -14.02 11.60
CA PHE A 322 -16.23 -13.55 12.11
C PHE A 322 -16.27 -12.09 12.59
N PRO A 323 -17.05 -11.76 13.64
CA PRO A 323 -17.24 -10.37 14.07
C PRO A 323 -15.97 -9.69 14.60
N GLY A 324 -14.98 -10.47 15.04
CA GLY A 324 -13.67 -9.97 15.49
C GLY A 324 -12.61 -9.90 14.40
N LYS A 325 -12.95 -10.20 13.14
CA LYS A 325 -12.01 -10.21 12.01
C LYS A 325 -12.25 -9.06 11.05
N TYR A 326 -11.16 -8.54 10.49
CA TYR A 326 -11.24 -7.48 9.48
C TYR A 326 -11.68 -8.06 8.12
N HIS A 327 -12.37 -7.26 7.32
CA HIS A 327 -12.79 -7.59 5.97
C HIS A 327 -12.57 -6.37 5.09
N VAL A 328 -11.91 -6.61 3.98
CA VAL A 328 -11.72 -5.64 2.88
C VAL A 328 -12.18 -6.36 1.64
N MET A 329 -12.87 -5.69 0.73
CA MET A 329 -13.25 -6.27 -0.55
C MET A 329 -12.75 -5.39 -1.67
N ASN A 330 -12.14 -6.00 -2.69
CA ASN A 330 -11.70 -5.25 -3.85
C ASN A 330 -12.88 -4.88 -4.76
N ALA A 331 -12.82 -3.69 -5.33
CA ALA A 331 -13.71 -3.26 -6.37
C ALA A 331 -12.91 -3.02 -7.66
N VAL A 332 -12.78 -4.04 -8.49
CA VAL A 332 -12.24 -3.96 -9.86
C VAL A 332 -13.00 -2.89 -10.63
N ASN A 333 -12.34 -1.76 -10.93
CA ASN A 333 -12.94 -0.58 -11.55
C ASN A 333 -14.23 -0.10 -10.85
N GLN A 334 -14.27 -0.17 -9.52
CA GLN A 334 -15.44 0.19 -8.70
C GLN A 334 -16.72 -0.62 -8.97
N TYR A 335 -16.64 -1.77 -9.67
CA TYR A 335 -17.79 -2.63 -9.88
C TYR A 335 -18.36 -3.13 -8.55
N GLY A 336 -19.63 -2.83 -8.29
CA GLY A 336 -20.32 -3.11 -7.02
C GLY A 336 -19.91 -2.27 -5.82
N GLN A 337 -19.06 -1.26 -6.03
CA GLN A 337 -18.57 -0.39 -4.96
C GLN A 337 -19.70 0.42 -4.32
N GLU A 338 -20.49 1.14 -5.13
CA GLU A 338 -21.55 2.03 -4.64
C GLU A 338 -22.70 1.28 -3.96
N SER A 339 -23.18 0.20 -4.58
CA SER A 339 -24.42 -0.47 -4.17
C SER A 339 -24.21 -1.59 -3.14
N GLY A 340 -23.02 -2.20 -3.12
CA GLY A 340 -22.76 -3.42 -2.34
C GLY A 340 -21.63 -3.25 -1.33
N ILE A 341 -20.45 -2.82 -1.77
CA ILE A 341 -19.23 -2.86 -0.95
C ILE A 341 -19.17 -1.67 0.01
N ALA A 342 -19.26 -0.44 -0.50
CA ALA A 342 -19.12 0.77 0.31
C ALA A 342 -20.13 0.91 1.46
N PRO A 343 -21.43 0.61 1.29
CA PRO A 343 -22.39 0.66 2.38
C PRO A 343 -22.29 -0.52 3.36
N SER A 344 -21.55 -1.59 3.03
CA SER A 344 -21.41 -2.77 3.89
C SER A 344 -20.49 -2.52 5.11
N ALA A 345 -20.21 -3.57 5.89
CA ALA A 345 -19.31 -3.49 7.05
C ALA A 345 -17.82 -3.70 6.70
N VAL A 346 -17.38 -3.56 5.44
CA VAL A 346 -15.94 -3.53 5.12
C VAL A 346 -15.23 -2.40 5.85
N ASP A 347 -14.00 -2.67 6.22
CA ASP A 347 -13.23 -1.85 7.15
C ASP A 347 -12.62 -0.59 6.52
N PHE A 348 -12.33 -0.66 5.21
CA PHE A 348 -11.99 0.46 4.35
C PHE A 348 -12.31 0.08 2.90
N LEU A 349 -12.20 1.03 1.98
CA LEU A 349 -12.48 0.81 0.56
C LEU A 349 -11.21 0.46 -0.20
N TYR A 350 -11.30 -0.54 -1.06
CA TYR A 350 -10.20 -0.99 -1.90
C TYR A 350 -10.65 -1.02 -3.36
N THR A 351 -9.92 -0.35 -4.25
CA THR A 351 -10.23 -0.33 -5.68
C THR A 351 -9.01 -0.79 -6.48
N GLU A 352 -9.18 -1.81 -7.31
CA GLU A 352 -8.21 -2.17 -8.35
C GLU A 352 -8.49 -1.35 -9.60
N VAL A 353 -7.51 -0.56 -10.03
CA VAL A 353 -7.69 0.43 -11.10
C VAL A 353 -7.21 -0.12 -12.43
N TRP A 354 -8.18 -0.34 -13.33
CA TRP A 354 -7.98 -0.86 -14.67
C TRP A 354 -8.47 0.11 -15.74
N ASP A 355 -8.20 -0.23 -17.00
CA ASP A 355 -8.84 0.43 -18.14
C ASP A 355 -10.37 0.36 -17.96
N PRO A 356 -11.13 1.45 -18.22
CA PRO A 356 -10.71 2.66 -18.92
C PRO A 356 -10.12 3.79 -18.04
N ASN A 357 -9.97 3.60 -16.73
CA ASN A 357 -9.48 4.64 -15.80
C ASN A 357 -7.95 4.83 -15.92
N LYS A 358 -7.50 5.68 -16.84
CA LYS A 358 -6.08 5.83 -17.20
C LYS A 358 -5.46 7.15 -16.77
N SER A 359 -6.24 8.19 -16.57
CA SER A 359 -5.78 9.55 -16.28
C SER A 359 -5.65 9.81 -14.78
N TYR A 360 -4.76 10.73 -14.40
CA TYR A 360 -4.66 11.16 -12.99
C TYR A 360 -6.00 11.68 -12.43
N ASP A 361 -6.83 12.35 -13.24
CA ASP A 361 -8.16 12.80 -12.84
C ASP A 361 -9.11 11.63 -12.49
N GLU A 362 -8.97 10.49 -13.16
CA GLU A 362 -9.77 9.29 -12.85
C GLU A 362 -9.35 8.64 -11.53
N LEU A 363 -8.07 8.70 -11.15
CA LEU A 363 -7.65 8.31 -9.79
C LEU A 363 -8.30 9.20 -8.74
N VAL A 364 -8.30 10.51 -8.96
CA VAL A 364 -8.97 11.48 -8.08
C VAL A 364 -10.46 11.19 -8.00
N LYS A 365 -11.11 10.94 -9.14
CA LYS A 365 -12.53 10.61 -9.21
C LYS A 365 -12.85 9.34 -8.42
N ILE A 366 -12.05 8.28 -8.56
CA ILE A 366 -12.26 7.01 -7.82
C ILE A 366 -12.21 7.26 -6.31
N ILE A 367 -11.24 8.04 -5.82
CA ILE A 367 -11.13 8.37 -4.39
C ILE A 367 -12.35 9.18 -3.93
N GLN A 368 -12.75 10.20 -4.68
CA GLN A 368 -13.92 11.02 -4.34
C GLN A 368 -15.25 10.25 -4.40
N ASP A 369 -15.36 9.31 -5.35
CA ASP A 369 -16.50 8.41 -5.46
C ASP A 369 -16.56 7.47 -4.25
N ASN A 370 -15.43 6.88 -3.84
CA ASN A 370 -15.35 6.06 -2.63
C ASN A 370 -15.70 6.85 -1.36
N ASP A 371 -15.19 8.08 -1.23
CA ASP A 371 -15.57 9.00 -0.17
C ASP A 371 -17.10 9.18 -0.16
N ARG A 372 -17.71 9.50 -1.30
CA ARG A 372 -19.17 9.66 -1.42
C ARG A 372 -19.93 8.38 -1.10
N PHE A 373 -19.55 7.24 -1.66
CA PHE A 373 -20.23 5.96 -1.51
C PHE A 373 -20.20 5.44 -0.06
N SER A 374 -19.17 5.79 0.71
CA SER A 374 -19.06 5.44 2.13
C SER A 374 -19.66 6.49 3.07
N ASN A 375 -20.31 7.54 2.54
CA ASN A 375 -20.72 8.72 3.29
C ASN A 375 -19.57 9.35 4.08
N TYR A 376 -18.39 9.41 3.47
CA TYR A 376 -17.14 9.97 4.01
C TYR A 376 -16.64 9.28 5.28
N ASN A 377 -17.01 8.02 5.51
CA ASN A 377 -16.64 7.26 6.71
C ASN A 377 -15.49 6.26 6.52
N LYS A 378 -15.06 6.01 5.28
CA LYS A 378 -14.03 5.00 4.97
C LYS A 378 -12.97 5.58 4.06
N ASN A 379 -11.72 5.36 4.45
CA ASN A 379 -10.58 5.72 3.61
C ASN A 379 -10.39 4.71 2.47
N THR A 380 -9.65 5.14 1.45
CA THR A 380 -9.47 4.40 0.20
C THR A 380 -8.02 3.91 0.04
N VAL A 381 -7.87 2.64 -0.31
CA VAL A 381 -6.63 2.05 -0.84
C VAL A 381 -6.86 1.74 -2.32
N LEU A 382 -5.89 2.08 -3.16
CA LEU A 382 -5.88 1.74 -4.58
C LEU A 382 -4.82 0.68 -4.84
N ALA A 383 -5.12 -0.30 -5.69
CA ALA A 383 -4.10 -1.08 -6.40
C ALA A 383 -4.02 -0.53 -7.83
N ALA A 384 -2.92 0.16 -8.12
CA ALA A 384 -2.70 0.90 -9.36
C ALA A 384 -1.33 0.51 -9.94
N TYR A 385 -1.27 -0.66 -10.58
CA TYR A 385 -0.04 -1.32 -11.04
C TYR A 385 0.79 -0.47 -12.02
N MET A 386 1.91 0.06 -11.54
CA MET A 386 2.76 0.98 -12.32
C MET A 386 3.62 0.25 -13.36
N ASN A 387 3.84 0.89 -14.50
CA ASN A 387 4.71 0.41 -15.58
C ASN A 387 4.34 -1.00 -16.09
N TYR A 388 3.03 -1.25 -16.15
CA TYR A 388 2.47 -2.58 -16.37
C TYR A 388 2.99 -3.32 -17.61
N ALA A 389 3.01 -2.71 -18.79
CA ALA A 389 3.52 -3.38 -20.00
C ALA A 389 5.02 -3.70 -19.88
N LYS A 390 5.79 -2.80 -19.24
CA LYS A 390 7.22 -2.99 -18.96
C LYS A 390 7.47 -4.13 -17.96
N SER A 391 6.52 -4.43 -17.07
CA SER A 391 6.63 -5.52 -16.07
C SER A 391 6.73 -6.93 -16.65
N ASN A 392 6.55 -7.09 -17.96
CA ASN A 392 6.79 -8.36 -18.65
C ASN A 392 8.28 -8.68 -18.84
N GLN A 393 9.19 -7.76 -18.50
CA GLN A 393 10.63 -7.91 -18.66
C GLN A 393 11.37 -7.41 -17.43
N ALA A 394 12.52 -8.03 -17.16
CA ALA A 394 13.39 -7.60 -16.07
C ALA A 394 13.86 -6.14 -16.27
N GLY A 395 13.86 -5.36 -15.20
CA GLY A 395 14.33 -3.97 -15.28
C GLY A 395 14.00 -3.15 -14.03
N PHE A 396 13.88 -1.85 -14.24
CA PHE A 396 13.56 -0.90 -13.18
C PHE A 396 12.24 -0.18 -13.47
N VAL A 397 11.49 0.12 -12.42
CA VAL A 397 10.35 1.03 -12.49
C VAL A 397 10.79 2.43 -12.92
N ASN A 398 9.88 3.19 -13.51
CA ASN A 398 10.09 4.59 -13.82
C ASN A 398 9.76 5.44 -12.58
N GLU A 399 10.80 5.97 -11.93
CA GLU A 399 10.67 6.78 -10.72
C GLU A 399 9.74 8.00 -10.90
N PRO A 400 9.84 8.84 -11.96
CA PRO A 400 8.90 9.94 -12.17
C PRO A 400 7.43 9.53 -12.22
N GLY A 401 7.09 8.45 -12.92
CA GLY A 401 5.72 7.94 -13.02
C GLY A 401 5.18 7.50 -11.67
N VAL A 402 6.00 6.79 -10.89
CA VAL A 402 5.64 6.35 -9.53
C VAL A 402 5.41 7.54 -8.61
N LEU A 403 6.33 8.50 -8.55
CA LEU A 403 6.22 9.64 -7.62
C LEU A 403 5.06 10.58 -7.97
N LEU A 404 4.81 10.85 -9.25
CA LEU A 404 3.66 11.65 -9.67
C LEU A 404 2.32 10.96 -9.35
N THR A 405 2.26 9.64 -9.52
CA THR A 405 1.05 8.86 -9.15
C THR A 405 0.81 8.89 -7.65
N ASN A 406 1.84 8.65 -6.84
CA ASN A 406 1.71 8.71 -5.38
C ASN A 406 1.37 10.12 -4.89
N ALA A 407 1.95 11.17 -5.49
CA ALA A 407 1.56 12.56 -5.19
C ALA A 407 0.06 12.79 -5.42
N VAL A 408 -0.50 12.33 -6.55
CA VAL A 408 -1.93 12.47 -6.85
C VAL A 408 -2.81 11.68 -5.89
N ILE A 409 -2.46 10.41 -5.63
CA ILE A 409 -3.23 9.54 -4.73
C ILE A 409 -3.23 10.12 -3.31
N PHE A 410 -2.06 10.46 -2.76
CA PHE A 410 -1.91 10.89 -1.37
C PHE A 410 -2.48 12.30 -1.15
N ALA A 411 -2.29 13.23 -2.08
CA ALA A 411 -2.88 14.58 -2.02
C ALA A 411 -4.42 14.57 -2.00
N ASN A 412 -5.05 13.52 -2.52
CA ASN A 412 -6.50 13.40 -2.56
C ASN A 412 -7.07 12.51 -1.44
N GLY A 413 -6.21 11.99 -0.56
CA GLY A 413 -6.58 11.22 0.63
C GLY A 413 -6.59 9.70 0.44
N GLY A 414 -6.14 9.21 -0.72
CA GLY A 414 -5.97 7.78 -0.97
C GLY A 414 -4.67 7.20 -0.40
N ALA A 415 -4.57 5.89 -0.45
CA ALA A 415 -3.36 5.10 -0.21
C ALA A 415 -3.10 4.19 -1.41
N HIS A 416 -1.85 3.73 -1.60
CA HIS A 416 -1.46 2.89 -2.71
C HIS A 416 -0.89 1.55 -2.20
N LEU A 417 -1.50 0.43 -2.58
CA LEU A 417 -0.90 -0.90 -2.40
C LEU A 417 0.10 -1.11 -3.54
N GLU A 418 1.37 -0.79 -3.26
CA GLU A 418 2.48 -0.94 -4.20
C GLU A 418 3.73 -1.60 -3.57
N MET A 419 3.79 -1.66 -2.24
CA MET A 419 4.96 -2.18 -1.50
C MET A 419 4.67 -3.53 -0.85
N GLY A 420 5.51 -4.51 -1.15
CA GLY A 420 5.51 -5.85 -0.58
C GLY A 420 6.92 -6.27 -0.13
N GLU A 421 7.20 -7.56 -0.16
CA GLU A 421 8.57 -8.08 -0.19
C GLU A 421 9.36 -7.58 -1.42
N HIS A 422 8.65 -7.09 -2.45
CA HIS A 422 9.17 -6.35 -3.60
C HIS A 422 8.16 -5.25 -4.03
N TYR A 423 8.44 -4.51 -5.10
CA TYR A 423 7.54 -3.47 -5.62
C TYR A 423 6.52 -4.06 -6.61
N LEU A 424 5.24 -3.75 -6.44
CA LEU A 424 4.14 -4.30 -7.22
C LEU A 424 3.96 -3.59 -8.56
N THR A 425 4.02 -4.35 -9.66
CA THR A 425 3.84 -3.81 -11.02
C THR A 425 2.81 -4.54 -11.86
N ASN A 426 2.18 -5.58 -11.29
CA ASN A 426 1.24 -6.46 -11.97
C ASN A 426 0.22 -7.02 -10.97
N GLU A 427 -0.94 -7.43 -11.46
CA GLU A 427 -2.02 -8.07 -10.68
C GLU A 427 -1.67 -9.45 -10.16
N TYR A 428 -0.77 -10.16 -10.84
CA TYR A 428 -0.15 -11.35 -10.29
C TYR A 428 1.00 -10.92 -9.37
N PHE A 429 0.72 -10.82 -8.06
CA PHE A 429 1.62 -10.18 -7.10
C PHE A 429 3.00 -10.82 -6.99
N ALA A 430 3.18 -12.06 -7.45
CA ALA A 430 4.49 -12.70 -7.46
C ALA A 430 5.40 -12.21 -8.60
N ASN A 431 4.90 -11.40 -9.54
CA ASN A 431 5.73 -10.80 -10.58
C ASN A 431 6.63 -9.71 -9.98
N ASN A 432 7.92 -10.02 -9.90
CA ASN A 432 8.97 -9.14 -9.40
C ASN A 432 9.99 -8.74 -10.48
N ASN A 433 9.58 -8.70 -11.76
CA ASN A 433 10.48 -8.40 -12.87
C ASN A 433 11.05 -6.96 -12.80
N LEU A 434 10.27 -6.01 -12.28
CA LEU A 434 10.72 -4.64 -12.09
C LEU A 434 11.14 -4.39 -10.65
N GLN A 435 12.33 -3.84 -10.51
CA GLN A 435 12.94 -3.51 -9.23
C GLN A 435 12.98 -2.00 -8.99
N LEU A 436 13.08 -1.61 -7.72
CA LEU A 436 13.37 -0.24 -7.33
C LEU A 436 14.87 0.02 -7.37
N LYS A 437 15.27 1.18 -7.91
CA LYS A 437 16.62 1.70 -7.63
C LYS A 437 16.69 2.16 -6.18
N GLY A 438 17.89 2.16 -5.58
CA GLY A 438 18.11 2.63 -4.21
C GLY A 438 17.65 4.08 -4.00
N THR A 439 17.89 4.96 -4.98
CA THR A 439 17.41 6.35 -4.97
C THR A 439 15.89 6.45 -5.01
N THR A 440 15.23 5.58 -5.80
CA THR A 440 13.77 5.53 -5.89
C THR A 440 13.17 5.03 -4.57
N LYS A 441 13.79 4.02 -3.95
CA LYS A 441 13.38 3.50 -2.65
C LYS A 441 13.48 4.58 -1.56
N GLU A 442 14.54 5.38 -1.57
CA GLU A 442 14.71 6.50 -0.64
C GLU A 442 13.61 7.57 -0.79
N LYS A 443 13.31 7.97 -2.03
CA LYS A 443 12.23 8.93 -2.30
C LYS A 443 10.86 8.37 -1.91
N LEU A 444 10.57 7.11 -2.25
CA LEU A 444 9.33 6.46 -1.82
C LEU A 444 9.21 6.42 -0.29
N ILE A 445 10.29 6.11 0.42
CA ILE A 445 10.32 6.17 1.88
C ILE A 445 9.90 7.55 2.39
N GLN A 446 10.42 8.63 1.79
CA GLN A 446 10.04 10.00 2.14
C GLN A 446 8.56 10.28 1.86
N TYR A 447 7.99 9.73 0.77
CA TYR A 447 6.56 9.83 0.46
C TYR A 447 5.68 9.12 1.50
N TYR A 448 6.10 7.95 1.98
CA TYR A 448 5.38 7.23 3.04
C TYR A 448 5.55 7.90 4.41
N ASP A 449 6.74 8.40 4.74
CA ASP A 449 6.95 9.24 5.93
C ASP A 449 6.03 10.47 5.90
N PHE A 450 6.01 11.17 4.76
CA PHE A 450 5.13 12.33 4.56
C PHE A 450 3.65 11.98 4.73
N MET A 451 3.20 10.90 4.08
CA MET A 451 1.82 10.42 4.18
C MET A 451 1.40 10.10 5.62
N VAL A 452 2.29 9.52 6.42
CA VAL A 452 2.04 9.23 7.85
C VAL A 452 2.05 10.50 8.67
N ALA A 453 3.11 11.31 8.59
CA ALA A 453 3.27 12.51 9.41
C ALA A 453 2.12 13.52 9.22
N TYR A 454 1.55 13.58 8.02
CA TYR A 454 0.48 14.52 7.67
C TYR A 454 -0.88 13.85 7.43
N GLN A 455 -1.08 12.61 7.86
CA GLN A 455 -2.34 11.88 7.66
C GLN A 455 -3.59 12.65 8.15
N ASN A 456 -3.44 13.48 9.18
CA ASN A 456 -4.51 14.31 9.74
C ASN A 456 -4.98 15.46 8.85
N VAL A 457 -4.19 15.87 7.86
CA VAL A 457 -4.56 16.89 6.87
C VAL A 457 -4.71 16.33 5.46
N LEU A 458 -4.20 15.12 5.22
CA LEU A 458 -4.37 14.40 3.95
C LEU A 458 -5.70 13.61 3.89
N ARG A 459 -6.11 12.96 5.00
CA ARG A 459 -7.15 11.91 4.97
C ARG A 459 -7.90 11.70 6.29
N ASP A 460 -8.03 12.75 7.10
CA ASP A 460 -8.82 12.75 8.33
C ASP A 460 -9.99 13.74 8.23
N GLY A 461 -10.83 13.52 7.22
CA GLY A 461 -11.96 14.40 6.90
C GLY A 461 -11.54 15.59 6.01
N GLY A 462 -12.12 16.75 6.31
CA GLY A 462 -12.09 17.91 5.43
C GLY A 462 -13.01 17.74 4.21
N THR A 463 -13.27 18.84 3.50
CA THR A 463 -14.15 18.86 2.33
C THR A 463 -13.32 19.22 1.10
N ALA A 464 -13.34 18.37 0.07
CA ALA A 464 -12.67 18.63 -1.20
C ALA A 464 -13.09 19.99 -1.79
N ALA A 465 -12.11 20.73 -2.31
CA ALA A 465 -12.29 22.08 -2.77
C ALA A 465 -11.37 22.41 -3.95
N VAL A 466 -11.85 23.28 -4.83
CA VAL A 466 -11.06 23.85 -5.93
C VAL A 466 -10.76 25.30 -5.59
N PHE A 467 -9.52 25.57 -5.19
CA PHE A 467 -9.03 26.92 -4.92
C PHE A 467 -8.62 27.60 -6.21
N SER A 468 -8.92 28.89 -6.36
CA SER A 468 -8.44 29.69 -7.49
C SER A 468 -6.99 30.13 -7.25
N VAL A 469 -6.05 29.20 -7.33
CA VAL A 469 -4.62 29.47 -7.16
C VAL A 469 -4.04 30.03 -8.46
N THR A 470 -3.25 31.09 -8.33
CA THR A 470 -2.50 31.72 -9.44
C THR A 470 -1.04 31.84 -9.08
N GLY A 471 -0.13 31.72 -10.05
CA GLY A 471 1.32 31.80 -9.85
C GLY A 471 1.92 33.13 -10.34
N THR A 472 3.23 33.31 -10.13
CA THR A 472 4.02 34.36 -10.78
C THR A 472 4.06 34.20 -12.30
N ASN A 473 4.31 35.30 -13.02
CA ASN A 473 4.24 35.36 -14.48
C ASN A 473 5.12 34.27 -15.14
N ALA A 474 4.52 33.54 -16.09
CA ALA A 474 5.04 32.40 -16.88
C ALA A 474 4.67 30.98 -16.41
N LEU A 475 4.17 30.77 -15.18
CA LEU A 475 3.75 29.43 -14.72
C LEU A 475 2.23 29.27 -14.78
N THR A 476 1.78 28.23 -15.49
CA THR A 476 0.35 27.89 -15.57
C THR A 476 -0.02 26.99 -14.40
N ILE A 477 -1.04 27.39 -13.63
CA ILE A 477 -1.65 26.56 -12.59
C ILE A 477 -3.02 26.07 -13.07
N SER A 478 -3.23 24.76 -13.09
CA SER A 478 -4.49 24.10 -13.40
C SER A 478 -5.21 23.72 -12.11
N ASN A 479 -6.30 24.42 -11.77
CA ASN A 479 -6.99 24.22 -10.50
C ASN A 479 -8.00 23.07 -10.59
N GLY A 480 -7.79 22.02 -9.79
CA GLY A 480 -8.69 20.86 -9.67
C GLY A 480 -8.63 19.85 -10.81
N LYS A 481 -7.75 20.04 -11.81
CA LYS A 481 -7.65 19.16 -12.97
C LYS A 481 -6.21 18.97 -13.42
N ALA A 482 -5.77 17.72 -13.52
CA ALA A 482 -4.42 17.37 -13.98
C ALA A 482 -4.21 17.78 -15.43
N ARG A 483 -3.12 18.50 -15.72
CA ARG A 483 -2.79 18.93 -17.09
C ARG A 483 -1.28 18.99 -17.33
N SER A 484 -0.82 18.34 -18.40
CA SER A 484 0.56 18.45 -18.89
C SER A 484 0.91 19.90 -19.25
N GLY A 485 2.14 20.33 -18.96
CA GLY A 485 2.58 21.71 -19.17
C GLY A 485 2.19 22.66 -18.04
N SER A 486 1.69 22.15 -16.91
CA SER A 486 1.21 22.99 -15.80
C SER A 486 1.53 22.42 -14.43
N ILE A 487 1.43 23.27 -13.40
CA ILE A 487 1.30 22.82 -12.01
C ILE A 487 -0.19 22.57 -11.77
N THR A 488 -0.56 21.40 -11.25
CA THR A 488 -1.94 21.12 -10.86
C THR A 488 -2.14 21.42 -9.39
N SER A 489 -3.23 22.11 -9.05
CA SER A 489 -3.61 22.34 -7.65
C SER A 489 -4.81 21.48 -7.24
N TYR A 490 -4.75 20.91 -6.04
CA TYR A 490 -5.87 20.28 -5.35
C TYR A 490 -6.02 20.90 -3.97
N GLY A 491 -7.18 20.78 -3.33
CA GLY A 491 -7.28 21.25 -1.95
C GLY A 491 -8.46 20.74 -1.16
N ARG A 492 -8.41 21.00 0.14
CA ARG A 492 -9.46 20.68 1.11
C ARG A 492 -9.65 21.82 2.10
N TYR A 493 -10.92 22.08 2.44
CA TYR A 493 -11.29 22.90 3.58
C TYR A 493 -11.35 22.05 4.85
N PHE A 494 -10.79 22.59 5.94
CA PHE A 494 -11.01 22.10 7.31
C PHE A 494 -11.57 23.26 8.15
N SER A 495 -12.00 22.96 9.38
CA SER A 495 -12.65 23.96 10.25
C SER A 495 -11.78 25.18 10.57
N ASN A 496 -10.46 25.00 10.68
CA ASN A 496 -9.51 26.06 11.04
C ASN A 496 -8.31 26.20 10.11
N ARG A 497 -8.33 25.53 8.96
CA ARG A 497 -7.24 25.57 7.98
C ARG A 497 -7.71 25.20 6.59
N ASP A 498 -6.97 25.68 5.61
CA ASP A 498 -7.07 25.23 4.21
C ASP A 498 -5.79 24.49 3.84
N VAL A 499 -5.94 23.41 3.08
CA VAL A 499 -4.83 22.60 2.61
C VAL A 499 -4.85 22.63 1.09
N ILE A 500 -3.71 22.97 0.50
CA ILE A 500 -3.54 23.12 -0.94
C ILE A 500 -2.34 22.29 -1.35
N HIS A 501 -2.54 21.39 -2.30
CA HIS A 501 -1.47 20.62 -2.92
C HIS A 501 -1.10 21.23 -4.26
N LEU A 502 0.18 21.23 -4.58
CA LEU A 502 0.72 21.62 -5.87
C LEU A 502 1.51 20.44 -6.44
N ILE A 503 1.14 19.95 -7.62
CA ILE A 503 1.79 18.82 -8.28
C ILE A 503 2.35 19.26 -9.63
N ASN A 504 3.63 18.98 -9.86
CA ASN A 504 4.37 19.49 -11.01
C ASN A 504 4.24 18.57 -12.24
N PHE A 505 3.27 18.86 -13.11
CA PHE A 505 3.11 18.22 -14.42
C PHE A 505 3.70 19.05 -15.56
N LYS A 506 4.58 20.02 -15.28
CA LYS A 506 5.14 20.94 -16.27
C LYS A 506 5.80 20.21 -17.44
N ASP A 507 6.58 19.17 -17.14
CA ASP A 507 7.32 18.41 -18.15
C ASP A 507 6.73 17.01 -18.38
N ALA A 508 5.50 16.76 -17.92
CA ALA A 508 4.85 15.46 -18.09
C ALA A 508 4.61 15.16 -19.57
N ASN A 509 5.21 14.08 -20.08
CA ASN A 509 5.05 13.62 -21.46
C ASN A 509 3.88 12.64 -21.63
N THR A 510 3.33 12.10 -20.54
CA THR A 510 2.02 11.45 -20.50
C THR A 510 1.19 11.93 -19.30
N MET A 511 -0.13 11.92 -19.46
CA MET A 511 -1.10 12.11 -18.38
C MET A 511 -1.79 10.81 -17.98
N GLU A 512 -1.35 9.68 -18.54
CA GLU A 512 -1.75 8.36 -18.06
C GLU A 512 -0.93 8.00 -16.82
N TRP A 513 -1.61 7.83 -15.68
CA TRP A 513 -0.94 7.57 -14.39
C TRP A 513 -0.11 6.31 -14.41
N ARG A 514 -0.56 5.28 -15.15
CA ARG A 514 0.09 3.97 -15.17
C ARG A 514 1.51 4.01 -15.74
N ASP A 515 1.81 5.02 -16.57
CA ASP A 515 3.06 5.11 -17.34
C ASP A 515 3.47 3.74 -17.88
N THR A 516 2.59 3.10 -18.64
CA THR A 516 2.64 1.66 -18.89
C THR A 516 3.99 1.16 -19.44
N ASN A 517 4.69 2.01 -20.20
CA ASN A 517 5.98 1.73 -20.82
C ASN A 517 7.20 2.24 -20.00
N GLY A 518 6.97 2.91 -18.87
CA GLY A 518 8.03 3.40 -18.00
C GLY A 518 8.84 4.56 -18.59
N THR A 519 8.15 5.50 -19.23
CA THR A 519 8.73 6.61 -20.01
C THR A 519 8.42 7.99 -19.45
N GLN A 520 7.71 8.09 -18.31
CA GLN A 520 7.37 9.38 -17.73
C GLN A 520 8.64 10.20 -17.46
N GLN A 521 8.61 11.45 -17.90
CA GLN A 521 9.72 12.37 -17.75
C GLN A 521 9.80 12.93 -16.32
N GLU A 522 11.02 13.05 -15.79
CA GLU A 522 11.27 13.75 -14.54
C GLU A 522 10.94 15.25 -14.68
N PRO A 523 10.09 15.83 -13.81
CA PRO A 523 9.79 17.24 -13.86
C PRO A 523 11.01 18.09 -13.47
N SER A 524 11.22 19.20 -14.18
CA SER A 524 12.20 20.21 -13.81
C SER A 524 11.78 20.89 -12.51
N SER A 525 12.75 21.17 -11.64
CA SER A 525 12.50 21.97 -10.44
C SER A 525 12.07 23.39 -10.81
N ILE A 526 11.17 23.95 -10.02
CA ILE A 526 10.69 25.32 -10.16
C ILE A 526 11.08 26.07 -8.90
N ASP A 527 12.02 27.01 -9.02
CA ASP A 527 12.50 27.82 -7.90
C ASP A 527 11.77 29.17 -7.84
N GLY A 528 11.65 29.76 -6.65
CA GLY A 528 11.13 31.12 -6.48
C GLY A 528 9.67 31.30 -6.95
N LEU A 529 8.84 30.28 -6.77
CA LEU A 529 7.41 30.33 -7.08
C LEU A 529 6.68 31.16 -6.01
N GLN A 530 5.88 32.14 -6.43
CA GLN A 530 4.93 32.80 -5.54
C GLN A 530 3.51 32.49 -6.01
N ILE A 531 2.67 32.06 -5.07
CA ILE A 531 1.26 31.77 -5.33
C ILE A 531 0.35 32.82 -4.70
N LYS A 532 -0.82 33.03 -5.32
CA LYS A 532 -1.85 33.94 -4.87
C LYS A 532 -3.22 33.28 -4.91
N LEU A 533 -4.03 33.54 -3.91
CA LEU A 533 -5.38 33.03 -3.76
C LEU A 533 -6.23 33.93 -2.86
N ASP A 534 -7.55 33.76 -2.95
CA ASP A 534 -8.49 34.40 -2.04
C ASP A 534 -8.69 33.56 -0.78
N VAL A 535 -8.70 34.24 0.37
CA VAL A 535 -9.00 33.69 1.70
C VAL A 535 -10.11 34.50 2.34
N THR A 536 -10.92 33.85 3.17
CA THR A 536 -12.11 34.47 3.80
C THR A 536 -11.86 34.95 5.23
N ARG A 537 -10.68 34.62 5.79
CA ARG A 537 -10.34 34.84 7.19
C ARG A 537 -8.91 35.38 7.32
N THR A 538 -8.61 35.99 8.46
CA THR A 538 -7.26 36.43 8.79
C THR A 538 -6.35 35.21 8.95
N VAL A 539 -5.28 35.16 8.17
CA VAL A 539 -4.31 34.05 8.20
C VAL A 539 -3.34 34.26 9.37
N LYS A 540 -3.21 33.25 10.23
CA LYS A 540 -2.26 33.24 11.35
C LYS A 540 -0.91 32.68 10.94
N ARG A 541 -0.91 31.52 10.28
CA ARG A 541 0.29 30.77 9.93
C ARG A 541 0.13 30.17 8.54
N VAL A 542 1.23 30.18 7.77
CA VAL A 542 1.34 29.44 6.51
C VAL A 542 2.61 28.62 6.58
N TRP A 543 2.51 27.35 6.21
CA TRP A 543 3.66 26.46 6.15
C TRP A 543 3.52 25.52 4.96
N LEU A 544 4.67 25.04 4.49
CA LEU A 544 4.77 24.04 3.43
C LEU A 544 5.44 22.80 3.97
N ALA A 545 5.00 21.64 3.51
CA ALA A 545 5.76 20.41 3.65
C ALA A 545 5.76 19.70 2.30
N SER A 546 6.86 19.04 1.96
CA SER A 546 7.02 18.29 0.71
C SER A 546 7.87 17.06 0.95
N PRO A 547 7.49 15.86 0.48
CA PRO A 547 8.40 14.71 0.53
C PRO A 547 9.67 14.92 -0.29
N ASP A 548 9.68 15.85 -1.24
CA ASP A 548 10.84 16.17 -2.07
C ASP A 548 11.80 17.19 -1.41
N MET A 549 11.42 17.77 -0.26
CA MET A 549 12.15 18.85 0.39
C MET A 549 12.30 18.61 1.90
N GLN A 550 13.54 18.69 2.40
CA GLN A 550 13.86 18.55 3.83
C GLN A 550 13.25 17.29 4.48
N GLY A 551 13.15 16.19 3.72
CA GLY A 551 12.60 14.92 4.19
C GLY A 551 11.13 15.01 4.66
N GLY A 552 10.36 15.97 4.14
CA GLY A 552 8.96 16.17 4.54
C GLY A 552 8.76 17.04 5.77
N VAL A 553 9.80 17.57 6.41
CA VAL A 553 9.63 18.44 7.59
C VAL A 553 8.97 19.76 7.17
N ALA A 554 8.03 20.25 7.99
CA ALA A 554 7.30 21.48 7.71
C ALA A 554 8.22 22.71 7.78
N ILE A 555 8.06 23.59 6.79
CA ILE A 555 8.82 24.82 6.61
C ILE A 555 7.84 25.99 6.78
N PRO A 556 8.05 26.89 7.75
CA PRO A 556 7.23 28.10 7.85
C PRO A 556 7.45 29.00 6.63
N LEU A 557 6.38 29.58 6.10
CA LEU A 557 6.43 30.40 4.90
C LEU A 557 6.15 31.87 5.19
N THR A 558 6.81 32.73 4.43
CA THR A 558 6.48 34.15 4.39
C THR A 558 5.18 34.35 3.62
N LYS A 559 4.29 35.16 4.18
CA LYS A 559 2.97 35.44 3.59
C LYS A 559 2.60 36.91 3.74
N ALA A 560 1.92 37.45 2.73
CA ALA A 560 1.34 38.78 2.75
C ALA A 560 -0.18 38.68 2.48
N GLN A 561 -0.99 39.28 3.35
CA GLN A 561 -2.44 39.32 3.19
C GLN A 561 -2.93 40.76 3.09
N THR A 562 -3.61 41.09 2.00
CA THR A 562 -4.25 42.39 1.80
C THR A 562 -5.74 42.18 1.56
N GLY A 563 -6.55 42.48 2.58
CA GLY A 563 -7.97 42.09 2.59
C GLY A 563 -8.11 40.57 2.47
N ASN A 564 -8.83 40.13 1.45
CA ASN A 564 -9.06 38.70 1.18
C ASN A 564 -7.98 38.08 0.28
N LYS A 565 -6.97 38.83 -0.18
CA LYS A 565 -5.94 38.29 -1.07
C LYS A 565 -4.72 37.86 -0.27
N LEU A 566 -4.38 36.59 -0.36
CA LEU A 566 -3.17 36.00 0.22
C LEU A 566 -2.12 35.79 -0.87
N THR A 567 -0.89 36.21 -0.59
CA THR A 567 0.32 35.94 -1.38
C THR A 567 1.30 35.14 -0.53
N ILE A 568 1.85 34.06 -1.09
CA ILE A 568 2.74 33.14 -0.39
C ILE A 568 3.97 32.90 -1.28
N ASP A 569 5.16 33.05 -0.70
CA ASP A 569 6.41 32.72 -1.36
C ASP A 569 6.80 31.26 -1.05
N LEU A 570 7.04 30.46 -2.09
CA LEU A 570 7.46 29.06 -1.97
C LEU A 570 8.96 28.93 -2.28
N PRO A 571 9.70 28.11 -1.49
CA PRO A 571 11.13 27.93 -1.70
C PRO A 571 11.44 27.23 -3.04
N GLY A 572 10.57 26.33 -3.48
CA GLY A 572 10.62 25.66 -4.77
C GLY A 572 9.69 24.45 -4.81
N LEU A 573 9.43 23.91 -6.00
CA LEU A 573 8.57 22.75 -6.25
C LEU A 573 9.28 21.75 -7.16
N LYS A 574 9.38 20.49 -6.73
CA LYS A 574 9.93 19.39 -7.54
C LYS A 574 8.84 18.49 -8.11
N TYR A 575 8.21 17.62 -7.30
CA TYR A 575 7.05 16.82 -7.70
C TYR A 575 5.78 17.28 -6.99
N TRP A 576 5.84 17.44 -5.67
CA TRP A 576 4.66 17.67 -4.83
C TRP A 576 4.96 18.52 -3.60
N ASP A 577 4.21 19.61 -3.45
CA ASP A 577 4.16 20.41 -2.23
C ASP A 577 2.76 20.41 -1.62
N MET A 578 2.69 20.39 -0.29
CA MET A 578 1.47 20.68 0.48
C MET A 578 1.67 21.99 1.23
N VAL A 579 0.82 22.98 0.93
CA VAL A 579 0.73 24.26 1.62
C VAL A 579 -0.48 24.22 2.56
N VAL A 580 -0.28 24.58 3.82
CA VAL A 580 -1.35 24.67 4.82
C VAL A 580 -1.46 26.10 5.33
N ILE A 581 -2.68 26.63 5.30
CA ILE A 581 -3.04 27.99 5.69
C ILE A 581 -3.93 27.89 6.93
N GLU A 582 -3.49 28.43 8.06
CA GLU A 582 -4.23 28.36 9.33
C GLU A 582 -4.81 29.73 9.72
N TYR A 583 -5.99 29.72 10.34
CA TYR A 583 -6.81 30.91 10.62
C TYR A 583 -7.06 31.20 12.09
#